data_AF-C0KT46-F1
#
_entry.id   AF-C0KT46-F1
#
_cell.length_a   1.000
_cell.length_b   1.000
_cell.length_c   1.000
_cell.angle_alpha   90.00
_cell.angle_beta   90.00
_cell.angle_gamma   90.00
#
_symmetry.space_group_name_H-M   'P 1'
#
loop_
_entity.id
_entity.type
_entity.pdbx_description
1 polymer ?
#
loop_
_entity_poly.entity_id
_entity_poly.type
_entity_poly.pdbx_seq_one_letter_code
_entity_poly.pdbx_strand_id
1 'polypeptide(L)'
;MGQKVHPLGFRLGITQPHLSNWYASKKYYSKYVLEDNFVRTLLSEKYSRARFEKIQISRKVEDHLEIVIYAQKPDILIGVQKHIKTSIFQYRQIDWNSKLKVILYIFQCKPSASSAIADFIVEHLEKRIPYKVVFNLLKKHLKRTKQSTLGMKIQISG
;
A
#
# COMPACT_ATOMS: atom_id res chain seq x y z
N MET A 1 -25.72 16.14 -5.12
CA MET A 1 -24.58 15.90 -4.19
C MET A 1 -23.33 16.44 -4.85
N GLY A 2 -22.62 17.37 -4.20
CA GLY A 2 -21.44 18.03 -4.78
C GLY A 2 -20.17 17.15 -4.77
N GLN A 3 -19.18 17.57 -5.54
CA GLN A 3 -17.86 16.93 -5.58
C GLN A 3 -17.14 17.14 -4.23
N LYS A 4 -16.65 16.04 -3.62
CA LYS A 4 -15.85 16.10 -2.39
C LYS A 4 -14.37 15.98 -2.74
N VAL A 5 -13.55 16.75 -2.04
CA VAL A 5 -12.08 16.69 -2.17
C VAL A 5 -11.56 15.37 -1.58
N HIS A 6 -10.54 14.78 -2.20
CA HIS A 6 -9.91 13.56 -1.70
C HIS A 6 -9.24 13.82 -0.34
N PRO A 7 -9.60 13.08 0.73
CA PRO A 7 -9.16 13.38 2.09
C PRO A 7 -7.65 13.20 2.31
N LEU A 8 -7.01 12.22 1.66
CA LEU A 8 -5.55 12.07 1.74
C LEU A 8 -4.83 13.26 1.09
N GLY A 9 -5.22 13.63 -0.14
CA GLY A 9 -4.62 14.76 -0.86
C GLY A 9 -4.77 16.09 -0.11
N PHE A 10 -5.95 16.35 0.45
CA PHE A 10 -6.22 17.55 1.25
C PHE A 10 -5.34 17.66 2.51
N ARG A 11 -4.83 16.54 3.03
CA ARG A 11 -4.06 16.48 4.27
C ARG A 11 -2.56 16.33 4.07
N LEU A 12 -2.10 16.24 2.82
CA LEU A 12 -0.67 16.12 2.49
C LEU A 12 0.10 17.34 3.00
N GLY A 13 1.22 17.09 3.69
CA GLY A 13 2.08 18.13 4.25
C GLY A 13 1.60 18.74 5.58
N ILE A 14 0.37 18.42 6.02
CA ILE A 14 -0.19 18.89 7.30
C ILE A 14 -0.22 17.75 8.32
N THR A 15 -1.01 16.71 8.03
CA THR A 15 -1.17 15.54 8.92
C THR A 15 -0.75 14.24 8.25
N GLN A 16 -0.71 14.20 6.91
CA GLN A 16 -0.29 13.02 6.15
C GLN A 16 1.03 13.29 5.42
N PRO A 17 2.04 12.42 5.57
CA PRO A 17 3.27 12.50 4.80
C PRO A 17 3.09 11.91 3.39
N HIS A 18 4.01 12.24 2.49
CA HIS A 18 4.09 11.59 1.18
C HIS A 18 4.42 10.09 1.32
N LEU A 19 3.83 9.28 0.45
CA LEU A 19 4.17 7.85 0.38
C LEU A 19 5.50 7.61 -0.33
N SER A 20 5.88 8.45 -1.28
CA SER A 20 7.21 8.45 -1.87
C SER A 20 7.98 9.64 -1.30
N ASN A 21 9.01 9.38 -0.50
CA ASN A 21 9.81 10.41 0.18
C ASN A 21 11.27 10.35 -0.30
N TRP A 22 11.56 11.15 -1.32
CA TRP A 22 12.89 11.26 -1.89
C TRP A 22 13.03 12.55 -2.70
N TYR A 23 14.27 12.92 -2.99
CA TYR A 23 14.61 14.04 -3.86
C TYR A 23 15.35 13.55 -5.11
N ALA A 24 15.11 14.20 -6.25
CA ALA A 24 15.84 13.94 -7.48
C ALA A 24 15.96 15.21 -8.32
N SER A 25 17.03 15.30 -9.12
CA SER A 25 17.15 16.36 -10.10
C SER A 25 16.11 16.21 -11.22
N LYS A 26 15.80 17.31 -11.90
CA LYS A 26 14.78 17.37 -12.97
C LYS A 26 14.97 16.30 -14.06
N LYS A 27 16.22 15.93 -14.36
CA LYS A 27 16.57 14.90 -15.35
C LYS A 27 16.15 13.48 -14.92
N TYR A 28 16.23 13.16 -13.63
CA TYR A 28 15.98 11.82 -13.11
C TYR A 28 14.59 11.65 -12.50
N TYR A 29 13.90 12.75 -12.18
CA TYR A 29 12.61 12.73 -11.51
C TYR A 29 11.57 11.85 -12.23
N SER A 30 11.39 12.04 -13.54
CA SER A 30 10.43 11.26 -14.33
C SER A 30 10.74 9.76 -14.30
N LYS A 31 12.02 9.38 -14.44
CA LYS A 31 12.46 7.98 -14.37
C LYS A 31 12.12 7.35 -13.03
N TYR A 32 12.37 8.06 -11.93
CA TYR A 32 12.09 7.54 -10.58
C TYR A 32 10.59 7.45 -10.28
N VAL A 33 9.78 8.38 -10.77
CA VAL A 33 8.31 8.29 -10.64
C VAL A 33 7.77 7.06 -11.39
N LEU A 34 8.25 6.82 -12.61
CA LEU A 34 7.83 5.65 -13.41
C LEU A 34 8.26 4.33 -12.74
N GLU A 35 9.47 4.29 -12.19
CA GLU A 35 9.96 3.14 -11.42
C GLU A 35 9.13 2.90 -10.15
N ASP A 36 8.82 3.95 -9.38
CA ASP A 36 7.96 3.86 -8.19
C ASP A 36 6.57 3.31 -8.57
N ASN A 37 6.00 3.78 -9.68
CA ASN A 37 4.72 3.28 -10.18
C ASN A 37 4.80 1.80 -10.59
N PHE A 38 5.85 1.41 -11.31
CA PHE A 38 6.09 0.01 -11.70
C PHE A 38 6.21 -0.92 -10.48
N VAL A 39 6.93 -0.50 -9.44
CA VAL A 39 7.05 -1.29 -8.21
C VAL A 39 5.69 -1.45 -7.54
N ARG A 40 4.88 -0.38 -7.48
CA ARG A 40 3.54 -0.42 -6.88
C ARG A 40 2.60 -1.33 -7.66
N THR A 41 2.57 -1.24 -8.98
CA THR A 41 1.72 -2.09 -9.83
C THR A 41 2.12 -3.55 -9.72
N LEU A 42 3.41 -3.87 -9.85
CA LEU A 42 3.93 -5.22 -9.73
C LEU A 42 3.57 -5.86 -8.38
N LEU A 43 3.72 -5.11 -7.28
CA LEU A 43 3.32 -5.58 -5.95
C LEU A 43 1.82 -5.86 -5.88
N SER A 44 0.99 -4.94 -6.38
CA SER A 44 -0.46 -5.07 -6.33
C SER A 44 -0.98 -6.24 -7.17
N GLU A 45 -0.37 -6.51 -8.33
CA GLU A 45 -0.80 -7.59 -9.24
C GLU A 45 -0.34 -8.96 -8.76
N LYS A 46 0.97 -9.13 -8.50
CA LYS A 46 1.54 -10.43 -8.13
C LYS A 46 1.17 -10.87 -6.73
N TYR A 47 1.03 -9.92 -5.81
CA TYR A 47 0.84 -10.19 -4.39
C TYR A 47 -0.47 -9.59 -3.86
N SER A 48 -1.49 -9.48 -4.71
CA SER A 48 -2.84 -9.01 -4.34
C SER A 48 -3.41 -9.69 -3.09
N ARG A 49 -3.11 -10.98 -2.90
CA ARG A 49 -3.53 -11.79 -1.74
C ARG A 49 -3.00 -11.28 -0.40
N ALA A 50 -1.88 -10.54 -0.39
CA ALA A 50 -1.30 -9.98 0.83
C ALA A 50 -2.13 -8.82 1.41
N ARG A 51 -2.96 -8.18 0.57
CA ARG A 51 -3.81 -7.01 0.87
C ARG A 51 -3.02 -5.86 1.49
N PHE A 52 -2.65 -4.90 0.64
CA PHE A 52 -1.78 -3.78 1.02
C PHE A 52 -2.58 -2.62 1.60
N GLU A 53 -2.10 -2.03 2.69
CA GLU A 53 -2.63 -0.77 3.23
C GLU A 53 -1.95 0.43 2.59
N LYS A 54 -0.61 0.43 2.62
CA LYS A 54 0.22 1.47 2.04
C LYS A 54 1.61 0.93 1.72
N ILE A 55 2.21 1.48 0.68
CA ILE A 55 3.58 1.19 0.26
C ILE A 55 4.33 2.52 0.31
N GLN A 56 5.34 2.60 1.16
CA GLN A 56 6.22 3.76 1.26
C GLN A 56 7.52 3.48 0.54
N ILE A 57 8.00 4.43 -0.25
CA ILE A 57 9.22 4.31 -1.02
C ILE A 57 10.13 5.47 -0.64
N SER A 58 11.33 5.17 -0.19
CA SER A 58 12.34 6.16 0.19
C SER A 58 13.63 5.91 -0.59
N ARG A 59 14.25 7.00 -1.05
CA ARG A 59 15.56 6.96 -1.72
C ARG A 59 16.49 7.90 -0.95
N LYS A 60 17.33 7.32 -0.09
CA LYS A 60 18.19 8.08 0.85
C LYS A 60 19.47 8.59 0.19
N VAL A 61 20.08 7.76 -0.65
CA VAL A 61 21.33 8.00 -1.37
C VAL A 61 21.14 7.53 -2.81
N GLU A 62 21.93 8.05 -3.76
CA GLU A 62 21.98 7.47 -5.12
C GLU A 62 22.16 5.95 -5.03
N ASP A 63 21.33 5.22 -5.78
CA ASP A 63 21.26 3.76 -5.83
C ASP A 63 20.84 3.03 -4.53
N HIS A 64 20.27 3.73 -3.54
CA HIS A 64 19.67 3.10 -2.36
C HIS A 64 18.14 3.24 -2.35
N LEU A 65 17.43 2.13 -2.55
CA LEU A 65 15.97 2.07 -2.57
C LEU A 65 15.44 1.31 -1.34
N GLU A 66 14.70 2.01 -0.50
CA GLU A 66 13.99 1.42 0.64
C GLU A 66 12.51 1.36 0.35
N ILE A 67 11.93 0.18 0.46
CA ILE A 67 10.50 -0.06 0.27
C ILE A 67 9.95 -0.56 1.59
N VAL A 68 9.04 0.20 2.18
CA VAL A 68 8.32 -0.18 3.40
C VAL A 68 6.89 -0.53 3.04
N ILE A 69 6.51 -1.78 3.26
CA ILE A 69 5.20 -2.31 2.92
C ILE A 69 4.40 -2.53 4.20
N TYR A 70 3.18 -2.01 4.23
CA TYR A 70 2.18 -2.35 5.25
C TYR A 70 1.14 -3.27 4.61
N ALA A 71 1.05 -4.50 5.11
CA ALA A 71 0.16 -5.52 4.57
C ALA A 71 -0.66 -6.20 5.68
N GLN A 72 -1.87 -6.67 5.36
CA GLN A 72 -2.68 -7.41 6.33
C GLN A 72 -2.12 -8.81 6.59
N LYS A 73 -1.64 -9.48 5.53
CA LYS A 73 -1.07 -10.83 5.57
C LYS A 73 0.41 -10.78 5.19
N PRO A 74 1.31 -10.41 6.11
CA PRO A 74 2.73 -10.26 5.83
C PRO A 74 3.41 -11.59 5.46
N ASP A 75 2.85 -12.72 5.90
CA ASP A 75 3.42 -14.06 5.67
C ASP A 75 3.56 -14.40 4.17
N ILE A 76 2.64 -13.88 3.35
CA ILE A 76 2.66 -14.08 1.90
C ILE A 76 3.86 -13.36 1.24
N LEU A 77 4.41 -12.35 1.92
CA LEU A 77 5.49 -11.51 1.41
C LEU A 77 6.88 -12.00 1.84
N ILE A 78 6.98 -13.11 2.55
CA ILE A 78 8.26 -13.70 2.94
C ILE A 78 9.02 -14.14 1.68
N GLY A 79 10.29 -13.72 1.56
CA GLY A 79 11.15 -14.04 0.41
C GLY A 79 10.92 -13.19 -0.85
N VAL A 80 9.94 -12.29 -0.85
CA VAL A 80 9.59 -11.46 -2.00
C VAL A 80 10.70 -10.46 -2.38
N GLN A 81 11.58 -10.10 -1.44
CA GLN A 81 12.68 -9.17 -1.67
C GLN A 81 13.56 -9.56 -2.87
N LYS A 82 13.86 -10.87 -3.05
CA LYS A 82 14.66 -11.34 -4.20
C LYS A 82 13.95 -11.08 -5.52
N HIS A 83 12.65 -11.38 -5.60
CA HIS A 83 11.85 -11.19 -6.82
C HIS A 83 11.67 -9.72 -7.19
N ILE A 84 11.40 -8.86 -6.20
CA ILE A 84 11.32 -7.41 -6.42
C ILE A 84 12.66 -6.89 -6.92
N LYS A 85 13.76 -7.30 -6.27
CA LYS A 85 15.10 -6.92 -6.70
C LYS A 85 15.32 -7.31 -8.16
N THR A 86 15.10 -8.57 -8.54
CA THR A 86 15.27 -8.99 -9.94
C THR A 86 14.40 -8.19 -10.91
N SER A 87 13.15 -7.91 -10.55
CA SER A 87 12.22 -7.17 -11.41
C SER A 87 12.64 -5.72 -11.62
N ILE A 88 13.19 -5.07 -10.58
CA ILE A 88 13.72 -3.70 -10.67
C ILE A 88 14.98 -3.66 -11.55
N PHE A 89 15.87 -4.64 -11.41
CA PHE A 89 17.08 -4.73 -12.24
C PHE A 89 16.73 -4.92 -13.73
N GLN A 90 15.75 -5.79 -14.02
CA GLN A 90 15.21 -5.97 -15.37
C GLN A 90 14.59 -4.66 -15.91
N TYR A 91 13.79 -3.97 -15.11
CA TYR A 91 13.17 -2.70 -15.49
C TYR A 91 14.21 -1.61 -15.80
N ARG A 92 15.29 -1.53 -15.02
CA ARG A 92 16.38 -0.58 -15.26
C ARG A 92 17.32 -1.00 -16.39
N GLN A 93 17.25 -2.25 -16.87
CA GLN A 93 18.21 -2.85 -17.79
C GLN A 93 19.66 -2.78 -17.27
N ILE A 94 19.85 -3.11 -15.98
CA ILE A 94 21.15 -3.02 -15.30
C ILE A 94 21.59 -4.42 -14.85
N ASP A 95 22.90 -4.67 -14.93
CA ASP A 95 23.52 -5.90 -14.45
C ASP A 95 23.35 -6.11 -12.94
N TRP A 96 23.31 -7.39 -12.54
CA TRP A 96 23.16 -7.81 -11.15
C TRP A 96 24.25 -7.25 -10.22
N ASN A 97 25.42 -6.92 -10.77
CA ASN A 97 26.58 -6.42 -10.05
C ASN A 97 26.55 -4.89 -9.80
N SER A 98 25.44 -4.22 -10.13
CA SER A 98 25.32 -2.79 -9.88
C SER A 98 25.26 -2.47 -8.38
N LYS A 99 25.62 -1.23 -8.05
CA LYS A 99 25.62 -0.69 -6.69
C LYS A 99 24.22 -0.53 -6.07
N LEU A 100 23.16 -0.91 -6.80
CA LEU A 100 21.78 -0.77 -6.38
C LEU A 100 21.45 -1.66 -5.18
N LYS A 101 21.23 -1.02 -4.03
CA LYS A 101 20.76 -1.68 -2.81
C LYS A 101 19.26 -1.50 -2.67
N VAL A 102 18.52 -2.61 -2.73
CA VAL A 102 17.08 -2.66 -2.50
C VAL A 102 16.81 -3.32 -1.16
N ILE A 103 16.26 -2.56 -0.23
CA ILE A 103 15.87 -3.05 1.10
C ILE A 103 14.35 -3.04 1.20
N LEU A 104 13.80 -4.17 1.62
CA LEU A 104 12.37 -4.35 1.80
C LEU A 104 12.07 -4.52 3.29
N TYR A 105 11.23 -3.65 3.84
CA TYR A 105 10.68 -3.78 5.18
C TYR A 105 9.19 -4.13 5.07
N ILE A 106 8.77 -5.16 5.79
CA ILE A 106 7.37 -5.63 5.79
C ILE A 106 6.83 -5.47 7.20
N PHE A 107 5.73 -4.74 7.32
CA PHE A 107 5.02 -4.52 8.58
C PHE A 107 3.57 -5.00 8.47
N GLN A 108 3.04 -5.46 9.59
CA GLN A 108 1.63 -5.78 9.69
C GLN A 108 0.77 -4.51 9.78
N CYS A 109 -0.27 -4.46 8.97
CA CYS A 109 -1.28 -3.42 8.96
C CYS A 109 -2.13 -3.45 10.24
N LYS A 110 -2.61 -2.28 10.69
CA LYS A 110 -3.59 -2.21 11.78
C LYS A 110 -4.95 -2.69 11.26
N PRO A 111 -5.69 -3.55 11.98
CA PRO A 111 -6.99 -4.04 11.51
C PRO A 111 -8.06 -2.94 11.37
N SER A 112 -7.88 -1.78 12.02
CA SER A 112 -8.70 -0.58 11.87
C SER A 112 -8.35 0.29 10.66
N ALA A 113 -7.34 -0.07 9.87
CA ALA A 113 -6.97 0.67 8.67
C ALA A 113 -8.13 0.70 7.67
N SER A 114 -8.32 1.85 7.02
CA SER A 114 -9.40 2.03 6.04
C SER A 114 -9.32 1.02 4.89
N SER A 115 -8.11 0.76 4.38
CA SER A 115 -7.90 -0.24 3.31
C SER A 115 -8.33 -1.64 3.75
N ALA A 116 -8.00 -2.01 4.99
CA ALA A 116 -8.35 -3.33 5.52
C ALA A 116 -9.85 -3.52 5.71
N ILE A 117 -10.52 -2.46 6.17
CA ILE A 117 -11.98 -2.45 6.30
C ILE A 117 -12.64 -2.50 4.92
N ALA A 118 -12.10 -1.80 3.92
CA ALA A 118 -12.59 -1.84 2.55
C ALA A 118 -12.47 -3.24 1.95
N ASP A 119 -11.28 -3.85 2.06
CA ASP A 119 -11.03 -5.23 1.58
C ASP A 119 -11.98 -6.24 2.24
N PHE A 120 -12.21 -6.12 3.54
CA PHE A 120 -13.15 -6.97 4.27
C PHE A 120 -14.58 -6.87 3.71
N ILE A 121 -15.04 -5.65 3.44
CA ILE A 121 -16.38 -5.43 2.89
C ILE A 121 -16.48 -5.99 1.48
N VAL A 122 -15.48 -5.72 0.62
CA VAL A 122 -15.44 -6.22 -0.76
C VAL A 122 -15.46 -7.74 -0.79
N GLU A 123 -14.63 -8.41 0.01
CA GLU A 123 -14.56 -9.88 0.06
C GLU A 123 -15.92 -10.51 0.44
N HIS A 124 -16.65 -9.90 1.37
CA HIS A 124 -17.97 -10.39 1.75
C HIS A 124 -19.06 -10.11 0.71
N LEU A 125 -19.01 -8.95 0.04
CA LEU A 125 -19.96 -8.62 -1.02
C LEU A 125 -19.75 -9.49 -2.27
N GLU A 126 -18.49 -9.81 -2.62
CA GLU A 126 -18.16 -10.76 -3.70
C GLU A 126 -18.76 -12.15 -3.44
N LYS A 127 -18.83 -12.56 -2.17
CA LYS A 127 -19.49 -13.80 -1.74
C LYS A 127 -21.03 -13.70 -1.71
N ARG A 128 -21.62 -12.63 -2.27
CA ARG A 128 -23.07 -12.37 -2.32
C ARG A 128 -23.75 -12.27 -0.95
N ILE A 129 -23.00 -11.86 0.08
CA ILE A 129 -23.58 -11.65 1.42
C ILE A 129 -24.33 -10.30 1.41
N PRO A 130 -25.57 -10.23 1.94
CA PRO A 130 -26.31 -8.96 2.00
C PRO A 130 -25.55 -7.88 2.77
N TYR A 131 -25.48 -6.67 2.21
CA TYR A 131 -24.67 -5.57 2.77
C TYR A 131 -24.96 -5.28 4.26
N LYS A 132 -26.23 -5.35 4.68
CA LYS A 132 -26.64 -5.17 6.09
C LYS A 132 -25.97 -6.19 7.02
N VAL A 133 -25.82 -7.43 6.57
CA VAL A 133 -25.16 -8.50 7.32
C VAL A 133 -23.65 -8.23 7.40
N VAL A 134 -23.04 -7.80 6.28
CA VAL A 134 -21.62 -7.41 6.25
C VAL A 134 -21.30 -6.31 7.27
N PHE A 135 -22.16 -5.30 7.40
CA PHE A 135 -22.01 -4.26 8.41
C PHE A 135 -22.05 -4.79 9.85
N ASN A 136 -22.95 -5.73 10.13
CA ASN A 136 -23.03 -6.36 11.45
C ASN A 136 -21.79 -7.21 11.76
N LEU A 137 -21.27 -7.92 10.76
CA LEU A 137 -20.02 -8.68 10.88
C LEU A 137 -18.83 -7.75 11.11
N LEU A 138 -18.74 -6.65 10.37
CA LEU A 138 -17.69 -5.65 10.54
C LEU A 138 -17.71 -5.05 11.96
N LYS A 139 -18.89 -4.68 12.48
CA LYS A 139 -19.04 -4.18 13.86
C LYS A 139 -18.53 -5.20 14.88
N LYS A 140 -18.87 -6.48 14.71
CA LYS A 140 -18.38 -7.56 15.57
C LYS A 140 -16.85 -7.71 15.46
N HIS A 141 -16.30 -7.67 14.26
CA HIS A 141 -14.87 -7.75 14.00
C HIS A 141 -14.10 -6.61 14.70
N LEU A 142 -14.54 -5.37 14.53
CA LEU A 142 -13.92 -4.19 15.13
C LEU A 142 -13.96 -4.22 16.67
N LYS A 143 -15.09 -4.64 17.26
CA LYS A 143 -15.21 -4.82 18.71
C LYS A 143 -14.18 -5.83 19.26
N ARG A 144 -13.91 -6.92 18.53
CA ARG A 144 -12.92 -7.93 18.94
C ARG A 144 -11.49 -7.38 18.92
N THR A 145 -11.18 -6.54 17.93
CA THR A 145 -9.84 -5.95 17.80
C THR A 145 -9.52 -4.85 18.82
N LYS A 146 -10.49 -4.45 19.68
CA LYS A 146 -10.32 -3.48 20.79
C LYS A 146 -9.60 -2.17 20.40
N GLN A 147 -9.63 -1.77 19.14
CA GLN A 147 -9.03 -0.52 18.70
C GLN A 147 -10.05 0.62 18.81
N SER A 148 -9.69 1.65 19.59
CA SER A 148 -10.48 2.88 19.69
C SER A 148 -10.32 3.68 18.41
N THR A 149 -11.41 3.81 17.65
CA THR A 149 -11.53 4.79 16.58
C THR A 149 -12.57 5.82 17.01
N LEU A 150 -12.28 7.10 16.80
CA LEU A 150 -13.19 8.19 17.19
C LEU A 150 -14.47 8.17 16.37
N GLY A 151 -14.39 7.74 15.11
CA GLY A 151 -15.54 7.59 14.23
C GLY A 151 -15.14 6.99 12.89
N MET A 152 -16.12 6.37 12.22
CA MET A 152 -15.94 5.75 10.91
C MET A 152 -17.19 5.99 10.06
N LYS A 153 -16.98 6.35 8.79
CA LYS A 153 -18.03 6.47 7.78
C LYS A 153 -17.72 5.54 6.63
N ILE A 154 -18.69 4.71 6.26
CA ILE A 154 -18.61 3.78 5.13
C ILE A 154 -19.68 4.18 4.13
N GLN A 155 -19.30 4.20 2.86
CA GLN A 155 -20.21 4.46 1.75
C GLN A 155 -20.04 3.33 0.74
N ILE A 156 -21.15 2.69 0.38
CA ILE A 156 -21.23 1.69 -0.68
C ILE A 156 -22.14 2.27 -1.74
N SER A 157 -21.75 2.14 -3.00
CA SER A 157 -22.53 2.52 -4.16
C SER A 157 -22.46 1.38 -5.16
N GLY A 158 -23.59 1.05 -5.77
CA GLY A 158 -23.77 0.00 -6.74
C GLY A 158 -25.18 0.03 -7.27
#